data_AF-A0A7L1GV82-F1
#
_entry.id   AF-A0A7L1GV82-F1
#
_cell.length_a   1.000
_cell.length_b   1.000
_cell.length_c   1.000
_cell.angle_alpha   90.00
_cell.angle_beta   90.00
_cell.angle_gamma   90.00
#
_symmetry.space_group_name_H-M   'P 1'
#
loop_
_entity.id
_entity.type
_entity.pdbx_description
1 polymer ?
#
loop_
_entity_poly.entity_id
_entity_poly.type
_entity_poly.pdbx_seq_one_letter_code
_entity_poly.pdbx_strand_id
1 'polypeptide(L)'
;SFMQGSKLEMPLWLAKGLHDSKRRIISVELPKIYKEAWRTVFSADANVVDLHKMGPYYYGFGSQLLNFDNTENPQIAQTAFASLPQTFISRFRGIMDSSQNAYNEDTSALVARLDELERALFRAGQKGLNDFQCWEKGQASQITASTLVQNYGKRKLAELDA
;
A
#
# COMPACT_ATOMS: atom_id res chain seq x y z
N SER A 1 -5.83 16.50 -33.39
CA SER A 1 -4.59 17.02 -32.76
C SER A 1 -4.93 17.50 -31.36
N PHE A 2 -4.09 17.23 -30.36
CA PHE A 2 -4.30 17.81 -29.03
C PHE A 2 -3.90 19.28 -29.04
N MET A 3 -4.68 20.14 -28.39
CA MET A 3 -4.33 21.56 -28.20
C MET A 3 -3.43 21.71 -26.98
N GLN A 4 -2.53 22.70 -27.01
CA GLN A 4 -1.73 23.05 -25.83
C GLN A 4 -2.66 23.39 -24.65
N GLY A 5 -2.34 22.87 -23.46
CA GLY A 5 -3.19 23.04 -22.26
C GLY A 5 -4.35 22.06 -22.13
N SER A 6 -4.46 21.07 -23.02
CA SER A 6 -5.45 19.98 -22.87
C SER A 6 -5.18 19.19 -21.59
N LYS A 7 -6.22 18.97 -20.77
CA LYS A 7 -6.16 18.10 -19.59
C LYS A 7 -6.32 16.65 -20.02
N LEU A 8 -5.33 15.82 -19.70
CA LEU A 8 -5.31 14.42 -20.09
C LEU A 8 -5.00 13.56 -18.87
N GLU A 9 -5.75 12.48 -18.71
CA GLU A 9 -5.42 11.42 -17.78
C GLU A 9 -4.42 10.48 -18.45
N MET A 10 -3.26 10.29 -17.85
CA MET A 10 -2.19 9.46 -18.41
C MET A 10 -1.61 8.51 -17.36
N PRO A 11 -1.17 7.31 -17.75
CA PRO A 11 -0.47 6.42 -16.84
C PRO A 11 0.81 7.05 -16.28
N LEU A 12 1.09 6.78 -15.00
CA LEU A 12 2.25 7.31 -14.28
C LEU A 12 3.59 7.06 -15.01
N TRP A 13 3.78 5.85 -15.56
CA TRP A 13 5.01 5.49 -16.27
C TRP A 13 5.24 6.33 -17.52
N LEU A 14 4.16 6.68 -18.23
CA LEU A 14 4.24 7.52 -19.43
C LEU A 14 4.47 8.98 -19.04
N ALA A 15 3.76 9.47 -18.01
CA ALA A 15 3.99 10.80 -17.47
C ALA A 15 5.46 10.97 -17.03
N LYS A 16 6.06 9.98 -16.37
CA LYS A 16 7.49 10.00 -16.02
C LYS A 16 8.42 10.09 -17.22
N GLY A 17 8.15 9.34 -18.28
CA GLY A 17 8.98 9.35 -19.50
C GLY A 17 8.87 10.66 -20.28
N LEU A 18 7.72 11.33 -20.23
CA LEU A 18 7.47 12.60 -20.91
C LEU A 18 7.81 13.83 -20.06
N HIS A 19 7.93 13.66 -18.74
CA HIS A 19 8.26 14.74 -17.83
C HIS A 19 9.71 15.15 -18.00
N ASP A 20 9.93 16.46 -18.08
CA ASP A 20 11.23 17.10 -18.06
C ASP A 20 11.18 18.24 -17.06
N SER A 21 12.29 18.51 -16.37
CA SER A 21 12.40 19.56 -15.34
C SER A 21 12.00 20.94 -15.87
N LYS A 22 12.08 21.16 -17.19
CA LYS A 22 11.69 22.40 -17.87
C LYS A 22 10.22 22.43 -18.33
N ARG A 23 9.40 21.43 -17.98
CA ARG A 23 7.97 21.29 -18.36
C ARG A 23 7.69 21.51 -19.86
N ARG A 24 8.60 21.04 -20.72
CA ARG A 24 8.52 21.29 -22.17
C ARG A 24 7.36 20.57 -22.86
N ILE A 25 6.90 19.45 -22.32
CA ILE A 25 5.92 18.55 -22.96
C ILE A 25 4.64 18.42 -22.13
N ILE A 26 4.77 18.15 -20.83
CA ILE A 26 3.63 18.00 -19.92
C ILE A 26 3.85 18.76 -18.60
N SER A 27 2.75 19.16 -17.98
CA SER A 27 2.72 19.65 -16.59
C SER A 27 1.85 18.70 -15.77
N VAL A 28 2.38 18.24 -14.64
CA VAL A 28 1.70 17.24 -13.80
C VAL A 28 0.92 17.95 -12.68
N GLU A 29 -0.37 17.68 -12.59
CA GLU A 29 -1.20 18.08 -11.46
C GLU A 29 -1.27 16.95 -10.42
N LEU A 30 -1.24 17.32 -9.13
CA LEU A 30 -1.39 16.36 -8.04
C LEU A 30 -2.82 15.77 -8.00
N PRO A 31 -2.97 14.45 -7.84
CA PRO A 31 -4.27 13.85 -7.57
C PRO A 31 -4.89 14.42 -6.29
N LYS A 32 -6.22 14.43 -6.22
CA LYS A 32 -6.99 15.07 -5.14
C LYS A 32 -6.53 14.62 -3.74
N ILE A 33 -6.24 13.34 -3.56
CA ILE A 33 -5.83 12.75 -2.29
C ILE A 33 -4.53 13.34 -1.71
N TYR A 34 -3.67 13.92 -2.55
CA TYR A 34 -2.40 14.54 -2.15
C TYR A 34 -2.49 16.06 -2.03
N LYS A 35 -3.67 16.64 -2.30
CA LYS A 35 -3.91 18.07 -2.13
C LYS A 35 -4.12 18.43 -0.65
N GLU A 36 -3.99 19.71 -0.35
CA GLU A 36 -4.10 20.28 1.00
C GLU A 36 -5.34 19.83 1.78
N ALA A 37 -6.52 19.83 1.18
CA ALA A 37 -7.75 19.42 1.84
C ALA A 37 -7.66 18.00 2.45
N TRP A 38 -7.10 17.04 1.71
CA TRP A 38 -6.93 15.67 2.20
C TRP A 38 -5.81 15.56 3.22
N ARG A 39 -4.76 16.38 3.11
CA ARG A 39 -3.71 16.45 4.14
C ARG A 39 -4.27 16.88 5.49
N THR A 40 -5.19 17.85 5.52
CA THR A 40 -5.86 18.25 6.76
C THR A 40 -6.70 17.11 7.35
N VAL A 41 -7.38 16.32 6.49
CA VAL A 41 -8.12 15.12 6.93
C VAL A 41 -7.17 14.08 7.54
N PHE A 42 -6.04 13.77 6.87
CA PHE A 42 -5.05 12.84 7.40
C PHE A 42 -4.40 13.32 8.69
N SER A 43 -4.18 14.63 8.85
CA SER A 43 -3.66 15.22 10.08
C SER A 43 -4.67 15.19 11.23
N ALA A 44 -5.97 15.22 10.93
CA ALA A 44 -7.02 15.14 11.95
C ALA A 44 -7.17 13.72 12.50
N ASP A 45 -7.41 12.74 11.62
CA ASP A 45 -7.34 11.33 11.97
C ASP A 45 -7.13 10.47 10.73
N ALA A 46 -5.95 9.86 10.63
CA ALA A 46 -5.61 8.99 9.52
C ALA A 46 -6.36 7.64 9.57
N ASN A 47 -6.84 7.18 10.72
CA ASN A 47 -7.45 5.86 10.90
C ASN A 47 -8.85 5.74 10.30
N VAL A 48 -9.59 6.85 10.26
CA VAL A 48 -10.94 6.87 9.65
C VAL A 48 -10.91 6.84 8.12
N VAL A 49 -9.74 7.04 7.52
CA VAL A 49 -9.59 7.03 6.06
C VAL A 49 -9.50 5.59 5.53
N ASP A 50 -10.29 5.31 4.50
CA ASP A 50 -10.20 4.08 3.71
C ASP A 50 -9.19 4.29 2.57
N LEU A 51 -7.93 3.89 2.81
CA LEU A 51 -6.86 4.06 1.83
C LEU A 51 -7.09 3.18 0.60
N HIS A 52 -7.68 2.00 0.78
CA HIS A 52 -7.92 1.07 -0.31
C HIS A 52 -8.87 1.65 -1.37
N LYS A 53 -9.93 2.34 -0.95
CA LYS A 53 -10.87 3.03 -1.86
C LYS A 53 -10.27 4.22 -2.59
N MET A 54 -9.32 4.91 -1.98
CA MET A 54 -8.69 6.08 -2.60
C MET A 54 -7.49 5.72 -3.50
N GLY A 55 -7.00 4.50 -3.37
CA GLY A 55 -5.97 3.91 -4.20
C GLY A 55 -5.21 2.87 -3.38
N PRO A 56 -5.15 1.59 -3.79
CA PRO A 56 -4.53 0.52 -2.99
C PRO A 56 -3.01 0.67 -2.78
N TYR A 57 -2.41 1.73 -3.33
CA TYR A 57 -0.99 2.05 -3.27
C TYR A 57 -0.77 3.53 -2.92
N TYR A 58 -1.42 4.05 -1.88
CA TYR A 58 -1.27 5.42 -1.41
C TYR A 58 0.19 5.81 -1.15
N TYR A 59 0.92 5.00 -0.36
CA TYR A 59 2.32 5.29 -0.04
C TYR A 59 3.24 5.10 -1.25
N GLY A 60 3.03 4.02 -2.00
CA GLY A 60 3.80 3.71 -3.19
C GLY A 60 3.65 4.81 -4.26
N PHE A 61 2.41 5.15 -4.61
CA PHE A 61 2.13 6.20 -5.58
C PHE A 61 2.60 7.57 -5.10
N GLY A 62 2.41 7.89 -3.82
CA GLY A 62 2.86 9.14 -3.20
C GLY A 62 4.38 9.33 -3.30
N SER A 63 5.16 8.25 -3.07
CA SER A 63 6.60 8.27 -3.27
C SER A 63 6.98 8.50 -4.74
N GLN A 64 6.24 7.94 -5.68
CA GLN A 64 6.52 8.14 -7.10
C GLN A 64 6.21 9.57 -7.60
N LEU A 65 5.39 10.34 -6.88
CA LEU A 65 5.12 11.74 -7.21
C LEU A 65 6.34 12.64 -7.01
N LEU A 66 7.32 12.24 -6.18
CA LEU A 66 8.60 12.94 -6.02
C LEU A 66 9.39 13.05 -7.34
N ASN A 67 9.15 12.17 -8.31
CA ASN A 67 9.80 12.26 -9.62
C ASN A 67 9.35 13.48 -10.43
N PHE A 68 8.26 14.15 -10.01
CA PHE A 68 7.74 15.38 -10.61
C PHE A 68 8.03 16.61 -9.75
N ASP A 69 8.88 16.46 -8.73
CA ASP A 69 9.23 17.55 -7.83
C ASP A 69 9.85 18.71 -8.64
N ASN A 70 9.37 19.90 -8.32
CA ASN A 70 9.80 21.14 -8.96
C ASN A 70 9.92 22.16 -7.85
N THR A 71 10.94 23.01 -7.91
CA THR A 71 11.20 24.07 -6.91
C THR A 71 10.01 25.00 -6.69
N GLU A 72 9.09 25.09 -7.66
CA GLU A 72 7.88 25.91 -7.61
C GLU A 72 6.69 25.25 -6.90
N ASN A 73 6.70 23.93 -6.67
CA ASN A 73 5.57 23.22 -6.07
C ASN A 73 5.97 22.50 -4.78
N PRO A 74 6.14 23.25 -3.66
CA PRO A 74 6.51 22.67 -2.37
C PRO A 74 5.46 21.68 -1.85
N GLN A 75 4.26 21.62 -2.45
CA GLN A 75 3.23 20.68 -2.02
C GLN A 75 3.65 19.23 -2.25
N ILE A 76 4.43 18.92 -3.30
CA ILE A 76 4.90 17.55 -3.59
C ILE A 76 5.86 17.11 -2.48
N ALA A 77 6.86 17.94 -2.19
CA ALA A 77 7.80 17.72 -1.09
C ALA A 77 7.09 17.61 0.26
N GLN A 78 6.15 18.52 0.56
CA GLN A 78 5.39 18.48 1.82
C GLN A 78 4.58 17.19 1.97
N THR A 79 3.94 16.73 0.90
CA THR A 79 3.20 15.48 0.91
C THR A 79 4.14 14.29 1.15
N ALA A 80 5.25 14.23 0.42
CA ALA A 80 6.16 13.10 0.48
C ALA A 80 6.97 13.02 1.78
N PHE A 81 7.47 14.14 2.28
CA PHE A 81 8.36 14.19 3.44
C PHE A 81 7.62 14.40 4.77
N ALA A 82 6.41 14.97 4.76
CA ALA A 82 5.63 15.18 5.98
C ALA A 82 4.34 14.35 6.01
N SER A 83 3.47 14.48 5.01
CA SER A 83 2.14 13.86 5.09
C SER A 83 2.22 12.33 5.07
N LEU A 84 2.93 11.71 4.12
CA LEU A 84 3.00 10.25 3.99
C LEU A 84 3.57 9.58 5.26
N PRO A 85 4.73 10.02 5.81
CA PRO A 85 5.28 9.41 7.02
C PRO A 85 4.37 9.61 8.24
N GLN A 86 3.77 10.80 8.40
CA GLN A 86 2.88 11.07 9.54
C GLN A 86 1.60 10.21 9.48
N THR A 87 0.99 10.06 8.30
CA THR A 87 -0.15 9.15 8.10
C THR A 87 0.21 7.72 8.46
N PHE A 88 1.39 7.24 8.04
CA PHE A 88 1.85 5.89 8.38
C PHE A 88 2.08 5.72 9.88
N ILE A 89 2.80 6.64 10.52
CA ILE A 89 3.09 6.59 11.97
C ILE A 89 1.80 6.59 12.79
N SER A 90 0.82 7.42 12.42
CA SER A 90 -0.48 7.50 13.10
C SER A 90 -1.24 6.17 13.07
N ARG A 91 -1.21 5.48 11.92
CA ARG A 91 -1.92 4.21 11.69
C ARG A 91 -1.15 2.98 12.17
N PHE A 92 0.17 3.09 12.29
CA PHE A 92 1.08 1.98 12.60
C PHE A 92 0.69 1.23 13.88
N ARG A 93 0.41 1.96 14.97
CA ARG A 93 0.02 1.35 16.25
C ARG A 93 -1.26 0.54 16.10
N GLY A 94 -2.30 1.10 15.48
CA GLY A 94 -3.57 0.41 15.28
C GLY A 94 -3.41 -0.85 14.43
N ILE A 95 -2.58 -0.81 13.39
CA ILE A 95 -2.28 -1.98 12.54
C ILE A 95 -1.55 -3.05 13.36
N MET A 96 -0.52 -2.68 14.12
CA MET A 96 0.26 -3.61 14.94
C MET A 96 -0.61 -4.27 16.00
N ASP A 97 -1.31 -3.46 16.81
CA ASP A 97 -2.20 -3.94 17.88
C ASP A 97 -3.26 -4.88 17.31
N SER A 98 -3.87 -4.53 16.16
CA SER A 98 -4.86 -5.39 15.52
C SER A 98 -4.25 -6.69 14.98
N SER A 99 -3.04 -6.63 14.41
CA SER A 99 -2.39 -7.83 13.84
C SER A 99 -1.98 -8.86 14.89
N GLN A 100 -1.68 -8.40 16.11
CA GLN A 100 -1.19 -9.25 17.20
C GLN A 100 -2.28 -9.68 18.18
N ASN A 101 -3.41 -8.97 18.23
CA ASN A 101 -4.53 -9.31 19.13
C ASN A 101 -5.69 -10.04 18.43
N ALA A 102 -5.79 -10.02 17.11
CA ALA A 102 -6.87 -10.66 16.36
C ALA A 102 -6.62 -12.16 16.13
N TYR A 103 -6.52 -12.95 17.20
CA TYR A 103 -6.42 -14.40 17.08
C TYR A 103 -7.80 -15.03 16.80
N ASN A 104 -7.96 -15.65 15.62
CA ASN A 104 -9.23 -16.23 15.13
C ASN A 104 -10.39 -15.22 14.98
N GLU A 105 -10.13 -13.92 14.97
CA GLU A 105 -11.15 -12.90 14.72
C GLU A 105 -11.28 -12.58 13.22
N ASP A 106 -12.46 -12.13 12.80
CA ASP A 106 -12.68 -11.67 11.42
C ASP A 106 -12.02 -10.31 11.18
N THR A 107 -10.80 -10.36 10.68
CA THR A 107 -9.99 -9.17 10.33
C THR A 107 -10.34 -8.58 8.95
N SER A 108 -11.30 -9.16 8.22
CA SER A 108 -11.60 -8.79 6.83
C SER A 108 -12.00 -7.33 6.68
N ALA A 109 -12.82 -6.81 7.60
CA ALA A 109 -13.27 -5.42 7.57
C ALA A 109 -12.13 -4.40 7.79
N LEU A 110 -11.15 -4.75 8.63
CA LEU A 110 -9.98 -3.92 8.86
C LEU A 110 -9.07 -3.94 7.62
N VAL A 111 -8.72 -5.13 7.15
CA VAL A 111 -7.82 -5.34 6.00
C VAL A 111 -8.39 -4.72 4.72
N ALA A 112 -9.71 -4.67 4.57
CA ALA A 112 -10.38 -4.04 3.44
C ALA A 112 -10.03 -2.56 3.27
N ARG A 113 -9.68 -1.85 4.35
CA ARG A 113 -9.40 -0.40 4.36
C ARG A 113 -7.92 -0.04 4.28
N LEU A 114 -7.05 -1.04 4.39
CA LEU A 114 -5.60 -0.88 4.43
C LEU A 114 -5.00 -0.72 3.03
N ASP A 115 -3.93 0.06 2.95
CA ASP A 115 -3.03 0.10 1.79
C ASP A 115 -2.26 -1.22 1.61
N GLU A 116 -1.76 -1.55 0.42
CA GLU A 116 -1.01 -2.79 0.22
C GLU A 116 0.27 -2.87 1.08
N LEU A 117 0.94 -1.74 1.37
CA LEU A 117 2.07 -1.71 2.30
C LEU A 117 1.63 -2.06 3.73
N GLU A 118 0.50 -1.50 4.17
CA GLU A 118 -0.09 -1.78 5.48
C GLU A 118 -0.57 -3.23 5.59
N ARG A 119 -1.15 -3.77 4.51
CA ARG A 119 -1.56 -5.18 4.42
C ARG A 119 -0.36 -6.12 4.53
N ALA A 120 0.75 -5.79 3.88
CA ALA A 120 1.98 -6.57 3.98
C ALA A 120 2.49 -6.60 5.43
N LEU A 121 2.50 -5.44 6.11
CA LEU A 121 2.86 -5.34 7.52
C LEU A 121 1.90 -6.14 8.41
N PHE A 122 0.60 -6.03 8.18
CA PHE A 122 -0.43 -6.75 8.93
C PHE A 122 -0.28 -8.28 8.79
N ARG A 123 -0.06 -8.77 7.56
CA ARG A 123 0.22 -10.19 7.28
C ARG A 123 1.49 -10.67 7.99
N ALA A 124 2.53 -9.84 8.04
CA ALA A 124 3.76 -10.17 8.75
C ALA A 124 3.53 -10.28 10.27
N GLY A 125 2.75 -9.37 10.85
CA GLY A 125 2.33 -9.43 12.26
C GLY A 125 1.53 -10.69 12.59
N GLN A 126 0.51 -11.00 11.79
CA GLN A 126 -0.28 -12.23 11.96
C GLN A 126 0.55 -13.50 11.81
N LYS A 127 1.48 -13.53 10.86
CA LYS A 127 2.40 -14.67 10.70
C LYS A 127 3.21 -14.88 11.99
N GLY A 128 3.78 -13.81 12.55
CA GLY A 128 4.53 -13.88 13.80
C GLY A 128 3.69 -14.39 14.98
N LEU A 129 2.45 -13.92 15.12
CA LEU A 129 1.51 -14.40 16.15
C LEU A 129 1.21 -15.90 15.99
N ASN A 130 0.85 -16.33 14.77
CA ASN A 130 0.53 -17.73 14.49
C ASN A 130 1.75 -18.64 14.73
N ASP A 131 2.93 -18.23 14.28
CA ASP A 131 4.17 -18.99 14.47
C ASP A 131 4.49 -19.14 15.97
N PHE A 132 4.33 -18.07 16.76
CA PHE A 132 4.54 -18.10 18.21
C PHE A 132 3.57 -19.04 18.93
N GLN A 133 2.29 -19.01 18.58
CA GLN A 133 1.29 -19.88 19.20
C GLN A 133 1.43 -21.35 18.78
N CYS A 134 1.79 -21.61 17.52
CA CYS A 134 2.13 -22.95 17.07
C CYS A 134 3.31 -23.51 17.86
N TRP A 135 4.30 -22.67 18.18
CA TRP A 135 5.43 -23.03 19.03
C TRP A 135 4.99 -23.28 20.48
N GLU A 136 4.20 -22.38 21.08
CA GLU A 136 3.69 -22.51 22.46
C GLU A 136 2.89 -23.81 22.66
N LYS A 137 2.09 -24.21 21.65
CA LYS A 137 1.31 -25.45 21.66
C LYS A 137 2.14 -26.70 21.34
N GLY A 138 3.45 -26.57 21.11
CA GLY A 138 4.33 -27.67 20.73
C GLY A 138 4.12 -28.21 19.30
N GLN A 139 3.25 -27.60 18.50
CA GLN A 139 2.94 -28.00 17.12
C GLN A 139 4.10 -27.70 16.17
N ALA A 140 4.96 -26.73 16.50
CA ALA A 140 6.17 -26.41 15.73
C ALA A 140 7.23 -27.53 15.75
N SER A 141 7.09 -28.55 16.60
CA SER A 141 7.97 -29.73 16.63
C SER A 141 7.68 -30.73 15.50
N GLN A 142 6.51 -30.64 14.87
CA GLN A 142 6.11 -31.54 13.79
C GLN A 142 6.66 -31.06 12.44
N ILE A 143 7.53 -31.85 11.83
CA ILE A 143 8.03 -31.59 10.48
C ILE A 143 6.89 -31.87 9.49
N THR A 144 6.34 -30.81 8.92
CA THR A 144 5.31 -30.88 7.87
C THR A 144 5.93 -30.66 6.49
N ALA A 145 5.37 -31.31 5.47
CA ALA A 145 5.79 -31.06 4.09
C ALA A 145 5.52 -29.60 3.72
N SER A 146 6.52 -28.93 3.13
CA SER A 146 6.39 -27.55 2.67
C SER A 146 5.17 -27.39 1.75
N THR A 147 4.50 -26.25 1.82
CA THR A 147 3.37 -25.88 0.95
C THR A 147 3.73 -26.00 -0.53
N LEU A 148 5.00 -25.78 -0.89
CA LEU A 148 5.50 -26.02 -2.24
C LEU A 148 5.35 -27.49 -2.65
N VAL A 149 5.78 -28.42 -1.80
CA VAL A 149 5.71 -29.87 -2.05
C VAL A 149 4.25 -30.34 -2.11
N GLN A 150 3.39 -29.83 -1.23
CA GLN A 150 1.95 -30.13 -1.26
C GLN A 150 1.29 -29.67 -2.57
N ASN A 151 1.69 -28.51 -3.09
CA ASN A 151 1.16 -27.97 -4.34
C ASN A 151 1.69 -28.71 -5.57
N TYR A 152 2.94 -29.20 -5.56
CA TYR A 152 3.46 -30.06 -6.62
C TYR A 152 2.67 -31.38 -6.74
N GLY A 153 2.31 -31.99 -5.61
CA GLY A 153 1.47 -33.20 -5.60
C GLY A 153 0.08 -32.97 -6.19
N LYS A 154 -0.55 -31.83 -5.90
CA LYS A 154 -1.86 -31.46 -6.44
C LYS A 154 -1.83 -31.20 -7.95
N ARG A 155 -0.74 -30.61 -8.48
CA ARG A 155 -0.58 -30.39 -9.93
C ARG A 155 -0.44 -31.71 -10.69
N LYS A 156 0.35 -32.66 -10.17
CA LYS A 156 0.49 -33.99 -10.78
C LYS A 156 -0.82 -34.79 -10.79
N LEU A 157 -1.65 -34.65 -9.76
CA LEU A 157 -2.95 -35.33 -9.72
C LEU A 157 -3.91 -34.78 -10.78
N ALA A 158 -3.94 -33.46 -10.98
CA ALA A 158 -4.76 -32.82 -12.02
C ALA A 158 -4.31 -33.16 -13.45
N GLU A 159 -3.04 -33.53 -13.66
CA GLU A 159 -2.52 -34.00 -14.97
C GLU A 159 -2.83 -35.48 -15.26
N LEU A 160 -3.16 -36.29 -14.24
CA LEU A 160 -3.52 -37.70 -14.40
C LEU A 160 -5.01 -37.90 -14.69
N ASP A 161 -5.84 -36.88 -14.42
CA ASP A 161 -7.30 -36.87 -14.64
C ASP A 161 -7.71 -36.18 -15.97
N ALA A 162 -6.76 -35.92 -16.89
CA ALA A 162 -6.98 -35.33 -18.21
C ALA A 162 -6.62 -36.32 -19.33
#